data_AF-A0A7S0ZM87-F1
#
_entry.id   AF-A0A7S0ZM87-F1
#
_cell.length_a   1.000
_cell.length_b   1.000
_cell.length_c   1.000
_cell.angle_alpha   90.00
_cell.angle_beta   90.00
_cell.angle_gamma   90.00
#
_symmetry.space_group_name_H-M   'P 1'
#
loop_
_entity.id
_entity.type
_entity.pdbx_description
1 polymer ?
#
loop_
_entity_poly.entity_id
_entity_poly.type
_entity_poly.pdbx_seq_one_letter_code
_entity_poly.pdbx_strand_id
1 'polypeptide(L)'
;VEHAVLHDIEKNAKYAFTGDFSGHKNLYDVTDVDGFWSWLIKGFVPLVFVQEYQWSEHIAAEATTVNSVVLPQEERGYYLNYDRIVGGVRLRQEVSDITECTSEDVMPFYRKECVSGPDYRVLPEFFTSLTTTNPQREFWLWANEDQNILLDTLVIKETDGWLDDRTRKIEIMLPLYNAQ
;
A
#
# COMPACT_ATOMS: atom_id res chain seq x y z
N VAL A 1 9.36 8.00 -16.28
CA VAL A 1 8.04 7.60 -15.74
C VAL A 1 8.23 6.77 -14.48
N GLU A 2 8.82 5.57 -14.56
CA GLU A 2 9.03 4.67 -13.40
C GLU A 2 9.63 5.35 -12.16
N HIS A 3 10.78 6.04 -12.29
CA HIS A 3 11.38 6.75 -11.16
C HIS A 3 10.52 7.87 -10.57
N ALA A 4 9.66 8.50 -11.37
CA ALA A 4 8.76 9.55 -10.88
C ALA A 4 7.61 8.93 -10.07
N VAL A 5 7.06 7.81 -10.53
CA VAL A 5 6.03 7.04 -9.82
C VAL A 5 6.58 6.52 -8.49
N LEU A 6 7.76 5.89 -8.51
CA LEU A 6 8.40 5.41 -7.28
C LEU A 6 8.62 6.56 -6.30
N HIS A 7 9.17 7.67 -6.76
CA HIS A 7 9.41 8.84 -5.92
C HIS A 7 8.12 9.41 -5.32
N ASP A 8 7.04 9.45 -6.10
CA ASP A 8 5.74 9.94 -5.66
C ASP A 8 5.16 9.04 -4.56
N ILE A 9 5.18 7.72 -4.76
CA ILE A 9 4.73 6.76 -3.74
C ILE A 9 5.61 6.83 -2.49
N GLU A 10 6.93 6.86 -2.64
CA GLU A 10 7.87 6.84 -1.51
C GLU A 10 7.78 8.11 -0.65
N LYS A 11 7.52 9.28 -1.26
CA LYS A 11 7.59 10.58 -0.56
C LYS A 11 6.25 11.26 -0.34
N ASN A 12 5.29 11.07 -1.22
CA ASN A 12 3.99 11.73 -1.19
C ASN A 12 2.86 10.85 -0.66
N ALA A 13 3.03 9.51 -0.63
CA ALA A 13 2.10 8.63 0.09
C ALA A 13 2.33 8.76 1.60
N LYS A 14 1.80 9.85 2.16
CA LYS A 14 2.00 10.23 3.55
C LYS A 14 0.91 9.69 4.45
N TYR A 15 1.25 9.44 5.71
CA TYR A 15 0.32 9.06 6.76
C TYR A 15 0.66 9.78 8.07
N ALA A 16 -0.11 9.51 9.12
CA ALA A 16 -0.04 10.21 10.40
C ALA A 16 -0.26 11.73 10.23
N PHE A 17 -1.48 12.08 9.83
CA PHE A 17 -1.87 13.46 9.57
C PHE A 17 -2.18 14.23 10.85
N THR A 18 -1.69 15.47 10.93
CA THR A 18 -2.17 16.47 11.88
C THR A 18 -3.10 17.42 11.11
N GLY A 19 -4.41 17.35 11.38
CA GLY A 19 -5.42 18.00 10.55
C GLY A 19 -5.53 17.36 9.15
N ASP A 20 -6.15 18.07 8.20
CA ASP A 20 -6.50 17.47 6.90
C ASP A 20 -5.37 17.49 5.86
N PHE A 21 -4.29 18.26 6.09
CA PHE A 21 -3.33 18.60 5.03
C PHE A 21 -1.87 18.22 5.32
N SER A 22 -1.52 17.86 6.55
CA SER A 22 -0.12 17.68 6.96
C SER A 22 0.16 16.26 7.45
N GLY A 23 0.52 15.38 6.52
CA GLY A 23 1.08 14.06 6.83
C GLY A 23 2.57 14.17 7.18
N HIS A 24 2.99 13.53 8.28
CA HIS A 24 4.35 13.65 8.81
C HIS A 24 5.24 12.45 8.52
N LYS A 25 4.65 11.31 8.13
CA LYS A 25 5.37 10.05 7.90
C LYS A 25 5.14 9.55 6.47
N ASN A 26 6.13 8.85 5.92
CA ASN A 26 6.09 8.24 4.58
C ASN A 26 6.49 6.75 4.63
N LEU A 27 6.65 6.11 3.47
CA LEU A 27 6.96 4.67 3.38
C LEU A 27 8.21 4.28 4.18
N TYR A 28 9.24 5.12 4.23
CA TYR A 28 10.47 4.84 4.98
C TYR A 28 10.31 4.95 6.50
N ASP A 29 9.22 5.57 6.97
CA ASP A 29 8.92 5.70 8.39
C ASP A 29 8.04 4.55 8.92
N VAL A 30 7.70 3.56 8.08
CA VAL A 30 6.91 2.39 8.46
C VAL A 30 7.80 1.39 9.21
N THR A 31 7.54 1.21 10.50
CA THR A 31 8.33 0.35 11.39
C THR A 31 7.58 -0.87 11.93
N ASP A 32 6.24 -0.86 11.85
CA ASP A 32 5.36 -1.87 12.40
C ASP A 32 4.18 -2.17 11.46
N VAL A 33 3.43 -3.24 11.78
CA VAL A 33 2.30 -3.72 10.98
C VAL A 33 1.18 -2.67 10.94
N ASP A 34 0.88 -2.05 12.08
CA ASP A 34 -0.16 -1.01 12.18
C ASP A 34 0.20 0.23 11.36
N GLY A 35 1.49 0.60 11.35
CA GLY A 35 2.03 1.67 10.51
C GLY A 35 1.95 1.34 9.02
N PHE A 36 2.17 0.08 8.64
CA PHE A 36 2.00 -0.37 7.25
C PHE A 36 0.56 -0.23 6.79
N TRP A 37 -0.42 -0.72 7.57
CA TRP A 37 -1.84 -0.55 7.23
C TRP A 37 -2.25 0.91 7.22
N SER A 38 -1.79 1.70 8.20
CA SER A 38 -2.02 3.14 8.24
C SER A 38 -1.47 3.85 6.99
N TRP A 39 -0.28 3.47 6.54
CA TRP A 39 0.31 3.99 5.30
C TRP A 39 -0.51 3.56 4.07
N LEU A 40 -0.95 2.31 4.00
CA LEU A 40 -1.71 1.78 2.87
C LEU A 40 -3.08 2.47 2.74
N ILE A 41 -3.80 2.62 3.86
CA ILE A 41 -5.15 3.18 3.95
C ILE A 41 -5.15 4.71 3.79
N LYS A 42 -4.24 5.42 4.47
CA LYS A 42 -4.27 6.89 4.53
C LYS A 42 -3.35 7.57 3.52
N GLY A 43 -2.31 6.88 3.07
CA GLY A 43 -1.32 7.42 2.15
C GLY A 43 -1.44 6.84 0.75
N PHE A 44 -1.24 5.52 0.63
CA PHE A 44 -1.12 4.85 -0.66
C PHE A 44 -2.42 4.86 -1.46
N VAL A 45 -3.54 4.36 -0.90
CA VAL A 45 -4.81 4.26 -1.63
C VAL A 45 -5.32 5.64 -2.07
N PRO A 46 -5.37 6.68 -1.22
CA PRO A 46 -5.82 8.01 -1.64
C PRO A 46 -4.93 8.67 -2.70
N LEU A 47 -3.62 8.38 -2.69
CA LEU A 47 -2.70 8.93 -3.69
C LEU A 47 -2.82 8.21 -5.04
N VAL A 48 -2.94 6.88 -5.03
CA VAL A 48 -2.90 6.06 -6.25
C VAL A 48 -4.26 5.96 -6.93
N PHE A 49 -5.34 5.86 -6.16
CA PHE A 49 -6.70 5.70 -6.66
C PHE A 49 -7.48 7.01 -6.59
N VAL A 50 -7.01 8.01 -7.32
CA VAL A 50 -7.70 9.32 -7.39
C VAL A 50 -9.03 9.17 -8.11
N GLN A 51 -10.11 9.55 -7.44
CA GLN A 51 -11.49 9.47 -7.99
C GLN A 51 -12.14 10.84 -8.16
N GLU A 52 -11.46 11.91 -7.77
CA GLU A 52 -11.94 13.27 -7.90
C GLU A 52 -10.91 14.14 -8.61
N TYR A 53 -11.36 14.91 -9.60
CA TYR A 53 -10.52 15.91 -10.25
C TYR A 53 -10.72 17.26 -9.55
N GLN A 54 -9.62 17.84 -9.06
CA GLN A 54 -9.59 19.20 -8.52
C GLN A 54 -8.95 20.14 -9.55
N TRP A 55 -9.63 21.24 -9.84
CA TRP A 55 -9.15 22.27 -10.75
C TRP A 55 -8.15 23.17 -10.02
N SER A 56 -7.17 23.70 -10.75
CA SER A 56 -6.17 24.60 -10.19
C SER A 56 -6.83 25.84 -9.57
N GLU A 57 -6.28 26.28 -8.43
CA GLU A 57 -6.81 27.34 -7.56
C GLU A 57 -7.10 28.67 -8.30
N HIS A 58 -6.46 28.89 -9.45
CA HIS A 58 -6.67 30.09 -10.27
C HIS A 58 -8.05 30.16 -10.92
N ILE A 59 -8.63 29.02 -11.31
CA ILE A 59 -10.01 28.95 -11.84
C ILE A 59 -11.01 29.00 -10.67
N ALA A 60 -10.60 28.55 -9.48
CA ALA A 60 -11.42 28.59 -8.28
C ALA A 60 -11.64 29.97 -7.67
N ALA A 61 -10.71 30.90 -7.92
CA ALA A 61 -10.88 32.29 -7.51
C ALA A 61 -11.98 33.03 -8.31
N GLU A 62 -12.28 32.59 -9.54
CA GLU A 62 -13.29 33.20 -10.41
C GLU A 62 -14.63 32.43 -10.43
N ALA A 63 -14.61 31.13 -10.15
CA ALA A 63 -15.81 30.30 -10.09
C ALA A 63 -16.32 30.17 -8.64
N THR A 64 -17.47 30.78 -8.35
CA THR A 64 -18.17 30.73 -7.04
C THR A 64 -18.50 29.32 -6.51
N THR A 65 -18.31 28.28 -7.33
CA THR A 65 -18.50 26.87 -6.97
C THR A 65 -17.53 26.01 -7.78
N VAL A 66 -16.29 25.84 -7.32
CA VAL A 66 -15.45 24.74 -7.83
C VAL A 66 -15.85 23.47 -7.11
N ASN A 67 -16.81 22.78 -7.71
CA ASN A 67 -17.16 21.45 -7.26
C ASN A 67 -16.07 20.50 -7.76
N SER A 68 -15.50 19.68 -6.87
CA SER A 68 -14.72 18.54 -7.31
C SER A 68 -15.60 17.67 -8.20
N VAL A 69 -15.05 17.23 -9.33
CA VAL A 69 -15.79 16.34 -10.25
C VAL A 69 -15.42 14.92 -9.89
N VAL A 70 -16.38 14.16 -9.40
CA VAL A 70 -16.23 12.72 -9.20
C VAL A 70 -16.14 12.06 -10.57
N LEU A 71 -15.05 11.33 -10.80
CA LEU A 71 -14.78 10.67 -12.07
C LEU A 71 -15.73 9.46 -12.26
N PRO A 72 -16.35 9.33 -13.45
CA PRO A 72 -17.11 8.13 -13.77
C PRO A 72 -16.18 6.92 -13.77
N GLN A 73 -16.76 5.73 -13.52
CA GLN A 73 -15.99 4.50 -13.34
C GLN A 73 -15.00 4.20 -14.49
N GLU A 74 -15.36 4.55 -15.72
CA GLU A 74 -14.56 4.31 -16.94
C GLU A 74 -13.31 5.21 -17.01
N GLU A 75 -13.35 6.36 -16.33
CA GLU A 75 -12.29 7.36 -16.23
C GLU A 75 -11.48 7.20 -14.93
N ARG A 76 -11.76 6.18 -14.11
CA ARG A 76 -10.94 5.89 -12.93
C ARG A 76 -9.63 5.18 -13.32
N GLY A 77 -8.63 5.30 -12.45
CA GLY A 77 -7.32 4.68 -12.63
C GLY A 77 -6.32 5.51 -13.43
N TYR A 78 -6.57 6.81 -13.62
CA TYR A 78 -5.50 7.74 -14.02
C TYR A 78 -4.59 8.02 -12.82
N TYR A 79 -3.30 8.02 -13.08
CA TYR A 79 -2.25 8.32 -12.12
C TYR A 79 -1.31 9.36 -12.73
N LEU A 80 -0.93 10.38 -11.94
CA LEU A 80 -0.10 11.50 -12.39
C LEU A 80 -0.57 12.16 -13.70
N ASN A 81 -1.89 12.22 -13.94
CA ASN A 81 -2.58 12.75 -15.13
C ASN A 81 -2.33 12.05 -16.48
N TYR A 82 -1.21 11.36 -16.67
CA TYR A 82 -0.83 10.79 -17.98
C TYR A 82 -0.69 9.26 -17.97
N ASP A 83 -0.46 8.67 -16.80
CA ASP A 83 -0.32 7.22 -16.65
C ASP A 83 -1.67 6.58 -16.32
N ARG A 84 -1.92 5.37 -16.82
CA ARG A 84 -3.12 4.59 -16.51
C ARG A 84 -2.76 3.30 -15.79
N ILE A 85 -3.42 3.04 -14.67
CA ILE A 85 -3.33 1.77 -13.95
C ILE A 85 -4.06 0.70 -14.74
N VAL A 86 -3.36 -0.37 -15.10
CA VAL A 86 -3.92 -1.46 -15.89
C VAL A 86 -4.54 -2.49 -14.95
N GLY A 87 -5.87 -2.48 -14.85
CA GLY A 87 -6.60 -3.39 -13.96
C GLY A 87 -6.59 -2.90 -12.51
N GLY A 88 -5.49 -3.09 -11.79
CA GLY A 88 -5.41 -2.75 -10.37
C GLY A 88 -4.04 -2.99 -9.75
N VAL A 89 -3.94 -2.70 -8.45
CA VAL A 89 -2.76 -2.97 -7.64
C VAL A 89 -2.87 -4.36 -7.03
N ARG A 90 -1.82 -5.17 -7.18
CA ARG A 90 -1.75 -6.48 -6.53
C ARG A 90 -0.86 -6.43 -5.32
N LEU A 91 -1.35 -6.97 -4.20
CA LEU A 91 -0.54 -7.23 -3.01
C LEU A 91 -0.28 -8.72 -2.87
N ARG A 92 0.98 -9.08 -2.64
CA ARG A 92 1.44 -10.45 -2.42
C ARG A 92 2.24 -10.56 -1.14
N GLN A 93 2.18 -11.72 -0.52
CA GLN A 93 2.88 -12.00 0.72
C GLN A 93 3.63 -13.32 0.63
N GLU A 94 4.87 -13.29 1.10
CA GLU A 94 5.62 -14.49 1.45
C GLU A 94 5.47 -14.78 2.94
N VAL A 95 5.19 -16.04 3.24
CA VAL A 95 4.99 -16.53 4.60
C VAL A 95 6.11 -17.50 4.93
N SER A 96 6.67 -17.38 6.14
CA SER A 96 7.69 -18.30 6.65
C SER A 96 7.07 -19.62 7.11
N ASP A 97 7.86 -20.69 6.98
CA ASP A 97 7.52 -22.00 7.55
C ASP A 97 7.61 -21.96 9.08
N ILE A 98 6.75 -22.75 9.72
CA ILE A 98 6.78 -22.94 11.17
C ILE A 98 7.93 -23.89 11.49
N THR A 99 8.76 -23.53 12.47
CA THR A 99 9.90 -24.33 12.91
C THR A 99 9.85 -24.56 14.40
N GLU A 100 10.52 -25.62 14.86
CA GLU A 100 10.67 -25.89 16.28
C GLU A 100 11.47 -24.79 16.98
N CYS A 101 10.97 -24.37 18.14
CA CYS A 101 11.62 -23.35 18.95
C CYS A 101 12.82 -23.93 19.68
N THR A 102 13.98 -23.28 19.62
CA THR A 102 15.18 -23.72 20.35
C THR A 102 15.05 -23.62 21.87
N SER A 103 14.05 -22.87 22.37
CA SER A 103 13.83 -22.66 23.82
C SER A 103 12.36 -22.86 24.18
N GLU A 104 11.96 -24.12 24.37
CA GLU A 104 10.58 -24.48 24.74
C GLU A 104 10.14 -23.89 26.08
N ASP A 105 11.07 -23.68 27.01
CA ASP A 105 10.78 -23.22 28.38
C ASP A 105 10.14 -21.82 28.45
N VAL A 106 10.42 -20.95 27.46
CA VAL A 106 9.88 -19.59 27.39
C VAL A 106 8.62 -19.48 26.54
N MET A 107 8.30 -20.50 25.74
CA MET A 107 7.16 -20.49 24.83
C MET A 107 5.79 -20.31 25.51
N PRO A 108 5.52 -20.91 26.68
CA PRO A 108 4.24 -20.71 27.37
C PRO A 108 3.97 -19.25 27.75
N PHE A 109 5.02 -18.44 27.93
CA PHE A 109 4.90 -17.03 28.28
C PHE A 109 4.53 -16.17 27.07
N TYR A 110 5.10 -16.47 25.90
CA TYR A 110 4.88 -15.67 24.70
C TYR A 110 3.65 -16.09 23.90
N ARG A 111 3.21 -17.36 24.01
CA ARG A 111 2.07 -17.91 23.24
C ARG A 111 2.16 -17.62 21.73
N LYS A 112 3.39 -17.59 21.19
CA LYS A 112 3.66 -17.40 19.76
C LYS A 112 4.19 -18.70 19.15
N GLU A 113 4.05 -18.85 17.85
CA GLU A 113 4.70 -19.92 17.09
C GLU A 113 6.10 -19.47 16.68
N CYS A 114 7.08 -20.37 16.65
CA CYS A 114 8.38 -20.04 16.08
C CYS A 114 8.34 -20.15 14.56
N VAL A 115 8.86 -19.13 13.92
CA VAL A 115 8.96 -19.03 12.48
C VAL A 115 10.39 -19.21 12.04
N SER A 116 10.59 -19.85 10.89
CA SER A 116 11.91 -20.09 10.33
C SER A 116 12.62 -18.75 10.10
N GLY A 117 13.95 -18.80 10.27
CA GLY A 117 14.83 -17.67 10.56
C GLY A 117 14.87 -16.50 9.57
N PRO A 118 15.74 -15.52 9.89
CA PRO A 118 15.62 -14.14 9.44
C PRO A 118 16.33 -13.87 8.13
N ASP A 119 16.04 -14.61 7.06
CA ASP A 119 16.72 -14.44 5.76
C ASP A 119 16.73 -12.98 5.26
N TYR A 120 15.78 -12.13 5.68
CA TYR A 120 15.70 -10.72 5.30
C TYR A 120 15.94 -9.70 6.43
N ARG A 121 16.24 -10.09 7.69
CA ARG A 121 16.23 -9.10 8.80
C ARG A 121 17.45 -8.20 8.88
N VAL A 122 18.59 -8.57 8.29
CA VAL A 122 19.83 -7.80 8.50
C VAL A 122 20.14 -6.88 7.33
N LEU A 123 19.92 -7.31 6.09
CA LEU A 123 20.01 -6.51 4.86
C LEU A 123 19.36 -7.35 3.75
N PRO A 124 18.11 -7.09 3.35
CA PRO A 124 17.59 -7.74 2.16
C PRO A 124 18.49 -7.39 0.98
N GLU A 125 19.11 -8.38 0.35
CA GLU A 125 19.92 -8.14 -0.84
C GLU A 125 19.03 -7.47 -1.91
N PHE A 126 19.43 -6.27 -2.36
CA PHE A 126 18.57 -5.40 -3.16
C PHE A 126 17.99 -6.08 -4.40
N PHE A 127 18.69 -7.05 -5.00
CA PHE A 127 18.21 -7.74 -6.21
C PHE A 127 17.34 -8.97 -5.94
N THR A 128 17.61 -9.73 -4.88
CA THR A 128 16.84 -10.94 -4.54
C THR A 128 15.61 -10.64 -3.70
N SER A 129 15.58 -9.48 -3.04
CA SER A 129 14.46 -9.03 -2.22
C SER A 129 13.36 -8.30 -2.97
N LEU A 130 13.50 -8.02 -4.27
CA LEU A 130 12.48 -7.33 -5.05
C LEU A 130 11.34 -8.25 -5.52
N THR A 131 11.63 -9.51 -5.83
CA THR A 131 10.63 -10.44 -6.40
C THR A 131 10.23 -11.53 -5.42
N THR A 132 8.93 -11.76 -5.30
CA THR A 132 8.38 -12.85 -4.51
C THR A 132 8.51 -14.16 -5.27
N THR A 133 9.16 -15.16 -4.67
CA THR A 133 9.40 -16.48 -5.28
C THR A 133 8.31 -17.48 -4.93
N ASN A 134 7.73 -17.38 -3.73
CA ASN A 134 6.69 -18.29 -3.24
C ASN A 134 5.53 -17.50 -2.60
N PRO A 135 4.65 -16.86 -3.40
CA PRO A 135 3.50 -16.14 -2.86
C PRO A 135 2.50 -17.13 -2.26
N GLN A 136 2.17 -16.95 -0.97
CA GLN A 136 1.21 -17.80 -0.26
C GLN A 136 -0.16 -17.14 -0.11
N ARG A 137 -0.18 -15.80 0.02
CA ARG A 137 -1.41 -15.02 0.11
C ARG A 137 -1.33 -13.85 -0.87
N GLU A 138 -2.41 -13.61 -1.61
CA GLU A 138 -2.50 -12.47 -2.51
C GLU A 138 -3.94 -11.91 -2.58
N PHE A 139 -4.04 -10.62 -2.87
CA PHE A 139 -5.30 -9.95 -3.19
C PHE A 139 -5.08 -8.74 -4.10
N TRP A 140 -6.17 -8.22 -4.64
CA TRP A 140 -6.16 -7.12 -5.61
C TRP A 140 -6.98 -5.93 -5.11
N LEU A 141 -6.53 -4.74 -5.47
CA LEU A 141 -7.24 -3.48 -5.35
C LEU A 141 -7.53 -2.99 -6.77
N TRP A 142 -8.78 -3.05 -7.21
CA TRP A 142 -9.12 -2.77 -8.59
C TRP A 142 -9.28 -1.27 -8.84
N ALA A 143 -8.66 -0.77 -9.92
CA ALA A 143 -8.63 0.66 -10.21
C ALA A 143 -9.99 1.26 -10.57
N ASN A 144 -10.94 0.42 -11.00
CA ASN A 144 -12.31 0.81 -11.32
C ASN A 144 -13.27 0.74 -10.13
N GLU A 145 -12.86 0.21 -8.98
CA GLU A 145 -13.72 0.16 -7.79
C GLU A 145 -13.83 1.53 -7.13
N ASP A 146 -14.81 1.70 -6.26
CA ASP A 146 -14.94 2.91 -5.46
C ASP A 146 -13.88 2.95 -4.35
N GLN A 147 -13.36 4.14 -4.05
CA GLN A 147 -12.31 4.28 -3.06
C GLN A 147 -12.76 3.75 -1.70
N ASN A 148 -14.04 3.93 -1.35
CA ASN A 148 -14.58 3.39 -0.10
C ASN A 148 -14.54 1.85 -0.08
N ILE A 149 -14.82 1.19 -1.20
CA ILE A 149 -14.75 -0.27 -1.33
C ILE A 149 -13.30 -0.75 -1.18
N LEU A 150 -12.34 -0.02 -1.76
CA LEU A 150 -10.92 -0.33 -1.61
C LEU A 150 -10.48 -0.20 -0.15
N LEU A 151 -10.89 0.88 0.53
CA LEU A 151 -10.57 1.10 1.94
C LEU A 151 -11.23 0.03 2.83
N ASP A 152 -12.48 -0.32 2.60
CA ASP A 152 -13.17 -1.39 3.33
C ASP A 152 -12.48 -2.73 3.14
N THR A 153 -12.02 -3.02 1.92
CA THR A 153 -11.24 -4.22 1.63
C THR A 153 -9.95 -4.26 2.46
N LEU A 154 -9.25 -3.14 2.59
CA LEU A 154 -8.05 -3.05 3.41
C LEU A 154 -8.34 -3.25 4.89
N VAL A 155 -9.39 -2.63 5.42
CA VAL A 155 -9.81 -2.81 6.82
C VAL A 155 -10.16 -4.27 7.08
N ILE A 156 -10.89 -4.93 6.17
CA ILE A 156 -11.19 -6.36 6.28
C ILE A 156 -9.90 -7.17 6.33
N LYS A 157 -8.93 -6.90 5.44
CA LYS A 157 -7.65 -7.62 5.42
C LYS A 157 -6.78 -7.37 6.65
N GLU A 158 -6.84 -6.18 7.21
CA GLU A 158 -6.23 -5.86 8.50
C GLU A 158 -6.88 -6.69 9.62
N THR A 159 -8.21 -6.70 9.70
CA THR A 159 -8.94 -7.46 10.74
C THR A 159 -8.82 -8.97 10.59
N ASP A 160 -8.71 -9.48 9.36
CA ASP A 160 -8.48 -10.89 9.04
C ASP A 160 -7.06 -11.34 9.44
N GLY A 161 -6.17 -10.41 9.83
CA GLY A 161 -4.79 -10.73 10.15
C GLY A 161 -4.01 -11.19 8.92
N TRP A 162 -4.26 -10.59 7.75
CA TRP A 162 -3.51 -10.93 6.52
C TRP A 162 -2.01 -10.80 6.76
N LEU A 163 -1.60 -9.77 7.50
CA LEU A 163 -0.27 -9.65 8.10
C LEU A 163 -0.25 -10.27 9.50
N ASP A 164 0.50 -11.35 9.63
CA ASP A 164 0.73 -12.06 10.88
C ASP A 164 2.24 -12.19 11.20
N ASP A 165 2.56 -12.79 12.34
CA ASP A 165 3.94 -13.06 12.77
C ASP A 165 4.74 -13.94 11.80
N ARG A 166 4.07 -14.60 10.86
CA ARG A 166 4.69 -15.45 9.83
C ARG A 166 5.00 -14.67 8.55
N THR A 167 4.50 -13.45 8.41
CA THR A 167 4.78 -12.57 7.28
C THR A 167 6.27 -12.29 7.20
N ARG A 168 6.88 -12.64 6.07
CA ARG A 168 8.30 -12.41 5.83
C ARG A 168 8.54 -11.26 4.87
N LYS A 169 7.69 -11.13 3.85
CA LYS A 169 7.82 -10.12 2.80
C LYS A 169 6.46 -9.79 2.22
N ILE A 170 6.30 -8.52 1.84
CA ILE A 170 5.14 -8.02 1.10
C ILE A 170 5.65 -7.41 -0.19
N GLU A 171 5.00 -7.74 -1.30
CA GLU A 171 5.24 -7.15 -2.61
C GLU A 171 3.98 -6.44 -3.09
N ILE A 172 4.13 -5.19 -3.52
CA ILE A 172 3.07 -4.38 -4.11
C ILE A 172 3.42 -4.17 -5.58
N MET A 173 2.57 -4.67 -6.48
CA MET A 173 2.74 -4.52 -7.92
C MET A 173 1.70 -3.55 -8.46
N LEU A 174 2.18 -2.46 -9.07
CA LEU A 174 1.38 -1.44 -9.73
C LEU A 174 1.68 -1.47 -11.25
N PRO A 175 0.83 -2.13 -12.07
CA PRO A 175 0.98 -2.15 -13.51
C PRO A 175 0.52 -0.82 -14.11
N LEU A 176 1.43 -0.11 -14.77
CA LEU A 176 1.17 1.18 -15.40
C LEU A 176 1.35 1.10 -16.91
N TYR A 177 0.46 1.78 -17.62
CA TYR A 177 0.55 1.99 -19.05
C TYR A 177 0.56 3.49 -19.33
N ASN A 178 1.60 3.94 -20.04
CA ASN A 178 1.69 5.29 -20.56
C ASN A 178 1.38 5.24 -22.06
N ALA A 179 0.37 5.98 -22.50
CA ALA A 179 -0.10 6.00 -23.88
C ALA A 179 0.58 7.06 -24.77
N GLN A 180 1.55 7.80 -24.22
CA GLN A 180 2.22 8.93 -24.86
C GLN A 180 3.45 8.52 -25.67
#